data_AF-A0A8J8DBU7-F1
#
_entry.id   AF-A0A8J8DBU7-F1
#
_cell.length_a   1.000
_cell.length_b   1.000
_cell.length_c   1.000
_cell.angle_alpha   90.00
_cell.angle_beta   90.00
_cell.angle_gamma   90.00
#
_symmetry.space_group_name_H-M   'P 1'
#
loop_
_entity.id
_entity.type
_entity.pdbx_description
1 polymer ?
#
loop_
_entity_poly.entity_id
_entity_poly.type
_entity_poly.pdbx_seq_one_letter_code
_entity_poly.pdbx_strand_id
1 'polypeptide(L)'
;AALEAIRDLDLTGQLTLVGLAKNEEEIFFAGDKQSIKLPWDSNSLKLIRRIRDEVHRFGITFHRNKRSNGTFKNELENIKGIGKETANQLLKTFKSVKNIKEKTKEEIAIITGNAKAELIKQYFENNK
;
A
#
# COMPACT_ATOMS: atom_id res chain seq x y z
N ALA A 1 0.98 23.99 -0.09
CA ALA A 1 0.56 22.66 0.43
C ALA A 1 -0.24 22.78 1.73
N ALA A 2 0.26 22.37 2.91
CA ALA A 2 -0.60 22.34 4.13
C ALA A 2 -1.12 23.72 4.57
N LEU A 3 -0.26 24.76 4.56
CA LEU A 3 -0.69 26.13 4.87
C LEU A 3 -1.71 26.70 3.89
N GLU A 4 -1.59 26.31 2.63
CA GLU A 4 -2.47 26.77 1.56
C GLU A 4 -3.88 26.19 1.77
N ALA A 5 -3.98 24.88 2.05
CA ALA A 5 -5.25 24.26 2.39
C ALA A 5 -5.91 24.85 3.65
N ILE A 6 -5.12 25.21 4.67
CA ILE A 6 -5.65 25.87 5.88
C ILE A 6 -6.24 27.25 5.54
N ARG A 7 -5.59 28.00 4.62
CA ARG A 7 -6.07 29.29 4.15
C ARG A 7 -7.34 29.15 3.32
N ASP A 8 -7.38 28.19 2.41
CA ASP A 8 -8.54 27.92 1.56
C ASP A 8 -9.79 27.52 2.36
N LEU A 9 -9.58 26.91 3.54
CA LEU A 9 -10.65 26.52 4.46
C LEU A 9 -10.98 27.59 5.51
N ASP A 10 -10.36 28.77 5.45
CA ASP A 10 -10.51 29.86 6.45
C ASP A 10 -10.23 29.43 7.91
N LEU A 11 -9.35 28.44 8.10
CA LEU A 11 -8.96 27.91 9.41
C LEU A 11 -7.71 28.60 9.98
N THR A 12 -7.31 29.72 9.39
CA THR A 12 -6.09 30.43 9.79
C THR A 12 -6.20 30.92 11.25
N GLY A 13 -5.21 30.60 12.07
CA GLY A 13 -5.19 30.97 13.49
C GLY A 13 -5.99 30.05 14.42
N GLN A 14 -6.77 29.11 13.88
CA GLN A 14 -7.48 28.10 14.69
C GLN A 14 -6.62 26.86 14.97
N LEU A 15 -5.60 26.64 14.14
CA LEU A 15 -4.75 25.45 14.20
C LEU A 15 -3.27 25.87 14.17
N THR A 16 -2.47 25.19 14.98
CA THR A 16 -1.01 25.30 14.92
C THR A 16 -0.47 24.28 13.94
N LEU A 17 0.15 24.75 12.86
CA LEU A 17 0.82 23.87 11.91
C LEU A 17 2.29 23.70 12.31
N VAL A 18 2.70 22.43 12.39
CA VAL A 18 4.05 22.03 12.74
C VAL A 18 4.55 20.99 11.73
N GLY A 19 5.77 21.20 11.22
CA GLY A 19 6.50 20.26 10.38
C GLY A 19 7.62 19.57 11.16
N LEU A 20 7.94 18.34 10.77
CA LEU A 20 9.04 17.57 11.34
C LEU A 20 10.02 17.20 10.22
N ALA A 21 11.28 17.61 10.35
CA ALA A 21 12.32 17.24 9.41
C ALA A 21 12.64 15.74 9.51
N LYS A 22 12.72 15.09 8.35
CA LYS A 22 12.74 13.62 8.24
C LYS A 22 13.96 12.96 8.89
N ASN A 23 15.12 13.61 8.88
CA ASN A 23 16.38 12.98 9.29
C ASN A 23 16.87 13.43 10.68
N GLU A 24 16.61 14.68 11.06
CA GLU A 24 17.16 15.26 12.29
C GLU A 24 16.12 15.43 13.41
N GLU A 25 14.86 15.03 13.15
CA GLU A 25 13.73 15.16 14.08
C GLU A 25 13.52 16.59 14.58
N GLU A 26 13.89 17.57 13.75
CA GLU A 26 13.77 18.98 14.08
C GLU A 26 12.38 19.53 13.73
N ILE A 27 11.86 20.37 14.61
CA ILE A 27 10.51 20.89 14.54
C ILE A 27 10.53 22.26 13.85
N PHE A 28 9.65 22.45 12.88
CA PHE A 28 9.48 23.71 12.17
C PHE A 28 8.05 24.22 12.36
N PHE A 29 7.90 25.46 12.81
CA PHE A 29 6.61 26.12 12.81
C PHE A 29 6.34 26.78 11.45
N ALA A 30 5.07 26.98 11.14
CA ALA A 30 4.66 27.68 9.94
C ALA A 30 5.25 29.10 9.89
N GLY A 31 6.11 29.36 8.90
CA GLY A 31 6.74 30.66 8.69
C GLY A 31 8.14 30.80 9.32
N ASP A 32 8.53 29.86 10.17
CA ASP A 32 9.85 29.89 10.81
C ASP A 32 10.93 29.33 9.88
N LYS A 33 12.07 30.02 9.84
CA LYS A 33 13.28 29.56 9.13
C LYS A 33 14.20 28.73 10.02
N GLN A 34 14.09 28.91 11.33
CA GLN A 34 14.89 28.19 12.32
C GLN A 34 14.10 27.02 12.85
N SER A 35 14.80 25.91 13.07
CA SER A 35 14.23 24.70 13.62
C SER A 35 14.38 24.69 15.14
N ILE A 36 13.49 23.95 15.80
CA ILE A 36 13.59 23.65 17.23
C ILE A 36 14.03 22.21 17.38
N LYS A 37 15.17 22.01 18.05
CA LYS A 37 15.69 20.69 18.39
C LYS A 37 15.33 20.37 19.83
N LEU A 38 14.55 19.31 20.02
CA LEU A 38 14.24 18.81 21.35
C LEU A 38 15.35 17.88 21.84
N PRO A 39 15.60 17.79 23.16
CA PRO A 39 16.49 16.79 23.73
C PRO A 39 16.03 15.37 23.34
N TRP A 40 17.00 14.52 22.99
CA TRP A 40 16.72 13.19 22.44
C TRP A 40 15.94 12.28 23.40
N ASP A 41 16.17 12.45 24.70
CA ASP A 41 15.57 11.70 25.80
C ASP A 41 14.22 12.27 26.25
N SER A 42 13.84 13.45 25.77
CA SER A 42 12.60 14.13 26.17
C SER A 42 11.34 13.34 25.79
N ASN A 43 10.36 13.37 26.70
CA ASN A 43 9.06 12.72 26.45
C ASN A 43 8.29 13.40 25.28
N SER A 44 8.48 14.70 25.09
CA SER A 44 7.90 15.46 23.98
C SER A 44 8.39 14.95 22.62
N LEU A 45 9.71 14.72 22.47
CA LEU A 45 10.25 14.19 21.23
C LEU A 45 9.78 12.75 20.97
N LYS A 46 9.72 11.92 22.01
CA LYS A 46 9.20 10.54 21.90
C LYS A 46 7.75 10.52 21.38
N LEU A 47 6.90 11.43 21.86
CA LEU A 47 5.52 11.55 21.39
C LEU A 47 5.45 11.92 19.91
N ILE A 48 6.20 12.94 19.49
CA ILE A 48 6.24 13.41 18.10
C ILE A 48 6.71 12.30 17.16
N ARG A 49 7.77 11.59 17.54
CA ARG A 49 8.29 10.44 16.77
C ARG A 49 7.25 9.34 16.63
N ARG A 50 6.52 9.03 17.71
CA ARG A 50 5.44 8.04 17.67
C ARG A 50 4.32 8.43 16.71
N ILE A 51 3.92 9.71 16.68
CA ILE A 51 2.92 10.21 15.71
C ILE A 51 3.44 10.04 14.28
N ARG A 52 4.70 10.42 14.01
CA ARG A 52 5.32 10.25 12.69
C ARG A 52 5.35 8.78 12.27
N ASP A 53 5.78 7.89 13.17
CA ASP A 53 5.90 6.47 12.89
C ASP A 53 4.52 5.85 12.62
N GLU A 54 3.47 6.33 13.30
CA GLU A 54 2.09 5.95 13.04
C GLU A 54 1.60 6.42 11.66
N VAL A 55 1.90 7.67 11.28
CA VAL A 55 1.58 8.21 9.94
C VAL A 55 2.31 7.42 8.85
N HIS A 56 3.59 7.12 9.05
CA HIS A 56 4.35 6.26 8.13
C HIS A 56 3.76 4.85 8.04
N ARG A 57 3.43 4.23 9.18
CA ARG A 57 2.80 2.90 9.21
C ARG A 57 1.49 2.91 8.44
N PHE A 58 0.64 3.92 8.67
CA PHE A 58 -0.65 4.05 8.00
C PHE A 58 -0.48 4.24 6.49
N GLY A 59 0.41 5.14 6.07
CA GLY A 59 0.69 5.40 4.65
C GLY A 59 1.22 4.15 3.92
N ILE A 60 2.19 3.45 4.51
CA ILE A 60 2.74 2.20 3.95
C ILE A 60 1.65 1.13 3.86
N THR A 61 0.84 0.98 4.92
CA THR A 61 -0.24 -0.01 4.95
C THR A 61 -1.30 0.30 3.91
N PHE A 62 -1.68 1.57 3.75
CA PHE A 62 -2.62 2.00 2.72
C PHE A 62 -2.11 1.69 1.31
N HIS A 63 -0.86 2.04 1.00
CA HIS A 63 -0.27 1.72 -0.30
C HIS A 63 -0.10 0.21 -0.52
N ARG A 64 0.26 -0.55 0.53
CA ARG A 64 0.33 -2.02 0.47
C ARG A 64 -1.03 -2.63 0.17
N ASN A 65 -2.09 -2.17 0.84
CA ASN A 65 -3.47 -2.63 0.64
C ASN A 65 -4.02 -2.21 -0.72
N LYS A 66 -3.76 -0.98 -1.16
CA LYS A 66 -4.14 -0.52 -2.51
C LYS A 66 -3.41 -1.31 -3.58
N ARG A 67 -2.13 -1.63 -3.39
CA ARG A 67 -1.36 -2.47 -4.30
C ARG A 67 -1.88 -3.90 -4.32
N SER A 68 -2.15 -4.51 -3.16
CA SER A 68 -2.75 -5.84 -3.12
C SER A 68 -4.11 -5.82 -3.84
N ASN A 69 -4.99 -4.87 -3.53
CA ASN A 69 -6.31 -4.72 -4.14
C ASN A 69 -6.26 -4.43 -5.65
N GLY A 70 -5.28 -3.67 -6.12
CA GLY A 70 -5.02 -3.43 -7.54
C GLY A 70 -4.52 -4.67 -8.27
N THR A 71 -3.71 -5.51 -7.61
CA THR A 71 -3.33 -6.82 -8.15
C THR A 71 -4.54 -7.75 -8.29
N PHE A 72 -5.58 -7.61 -7.46
CA PHE A 72 -6.82 -8.41 -7.58
C PHE A 72 -7.72 -8.02 -8.76
N LYS A 73 -7.48 -6.91 -9.48
CA LYS A 73 -7.96 -6.76 -10.87
C LYS A 73 -7.09 -7.67 -11.75
N ASN A 74 -7.28 -8.96 -11.56
CA ASN A 74 -6.37 -10.00 -12.00
C ASN A 74 -6.40 -10.15 -13.51
N GLU A 75 -5.23 -10.32 -14.11
CA GLU A 75 -5.12 -10.94 -15.44
C GLU A 75 -5.93 -12.25 -15.53
N LEU A 76 -6.09 -12.97 -14.40
CA LEU A 76 -6.93 -14.16 -14.31
C LEU A 76 -8.41 -13.90 -14.60
N GLU A 77 -8.95 -12.73 -14.26
CA GLU A 77 -10.34 -12.36 -14.59
C GLU A 77 -10.52 -12.00 -16.08
N ASN A 78 -9.42 -11.70 -16.79
CA ASN A 78 -9.45 -11.48 -18.24
C ASN A 78 -9.48 -12.80 -19.03
N ILE A 79 -9.18 -13.93 -18.39
CA ILE A 79 -9.21 -15.25 -19.03
C ILE A 79 -10.67 -15.65 -19.24
N LYS A 80 -11.11 -15.73 -20.51
CA LYS A 80 -12.44 -16.22 -20.86
C LYS A 80 -12.64 -17.63 -20.26
N GLY A 81 -13.62 -17.77 -19.37
CA GLY A 81 -13.93 -19.01 -18.66
C GLY A 81 -13.45 -19.09 -17.21
N ILE A 82 -12.67 -18.10 -16.75
CA ILE A 82 -12.26 -17.97 -15.33
C ILE A 82 -13.08 -16.86 -14.67
N GLY A 83 -13.93 -17.24 -13.71
CA GLY A 83 -14.70 -16.30 -12.91
C GLY A 83 -13.93 -15.74 -11.73
N LYS A 84 -14.44 -14.65 -11.14
CA LYS A 84 -13.87 -14.00 -9.95
C LYS A 84 -13.65 -14.95 -8.77
N GLU A 85 -14.56 -15.90 -8.55
CA GLU A 85 -14.41 -16.87 -7.45
C GLU A 85 -13.19 -17.77 -7.63
N THR A 86 -12.98 -18.28 -8.85
CA THR A 86 -11.82 -19.11 -9.18
C THR A 86 -10.52 -18.31 -9.08
N ALA A 87 -10.50 -17.07 -9.57
CA ALA A 87 -9.34 -16.18 -9.44
C ALA A 87 -9.01 -15.88 -7.96
N ASN A 88 -10.03 -15.62 -7.13
CA ASN A 88 -9.86 -15.39 -5.70
C ASN A 88 -9.38 -16.64 -4.95
N GLN A 89 -9.88 -17.82 -5.29
CA GLN A 89 -9.39 -19.08 -4.70
C GLN A 89 -7.91 -19.30 -5.02
N LEU A 90 -7.51 -19.11 -6.27
CA LEU A 90 -6.10 -19.24 -6.67
C LEU A 90 -5.21 -18.23 -5.95
N LEU A 91 -5.63 -16.98 -5.85
CA LEU A 91 -4.86 -15.96 -5.14
C LEU A 91 -4.81 -16.18 -3.63
N LYS A 92 -5.85 -16.72 -3.01
CA LYS A 92 -5.82 -17.09 -1.59
C LYS A 92 -4.74 -18.15 -1.33
N THR A 93 -4.63 -19.14 -2.20
CA THR A 93 -3.67 -20.24 -2.03
C THR A 93 -2.24 -19.82 -2.42
N PHE A 94 -2.08 -19.19 -3.58
CA PHE A 94 -0.77 -18.89 -4.16
C PHE A 94 -0.26 -17.48 -3.87
N LYS A 95 -1.07 -16.63 -3.23
CA LYS A 95 -0.77 -15.25 -2.79
C LYS A 95 -0.56 -14.21 -3.90
N SER A 96 -0.11 -14.60 -5.10
CA SER A 96 0.12 -13.66 -6.22
C SER A 96 0.00 -14.32 -7.59
N VAL A 97 -0.32 -13.52 -8.62
CA VAL A 97 -0.38 -13.96 -10.03
C VAL A 97 0.98 -14.48 -10.51
N LYS A 98 2.08 -13.85 -10.08
CA LYS A 98 3.45 -14.30 -10.40
C LYS A 98 3.68 -15.73 -9.91
N ASN A 99 3.29 -16.03 -8.68
CA ASN A 99 3.43 -17.39 -8.14
C ASN A 99 2.56 -18.37 -8.93
N ILE A 100 1.35 -17.99 -9.35
CA ILE A 100 0.48 -18.84 -10.18
C ILE A 100 1.13 -19.16 -11.52
N LYS A 101 1.83 -18.21 -12.15
CA LYS A 101 2.55 -18.42 -13.42
C LYS A 101 3.66 -19.48 -13.29
N GLU A 102 4.34 -19.52 -12.16
CA GLU A 102 5.45 -20.45 -11.87
C GLU A 102 4.98 -21.87 -11.49
N LYS A 103 3.73 -22.03 -11.05
CA LYS A 103 3.17 -23.33 -10.60
C LYS A 103 2.90 -24.30 -11.75
N THR A 104 2.91 -25.60 -11.47
CA THR A 104 2.61 -26.62 -12.50
C THR A 104 1.10 -26.68 -12.79
N LYS A 105 0.75 -27.27 -13.93
CA LYS A 105 -0.66 -27.48 -14.30
C LYS A 105 -1.37 -28.34 -13.24
N GLU A 106 -0.71 -29.36 -12.67
CA GLU A 106 -1.32 -30.20 -11.65
C GLU A 106 -1.62 -29.41 -10.37
N GLU A 107 -0.69 -28.56 -9.92
CA GLU A 107 -0.89 -27.74 -8.72
C GLU A 107 -2.08 -26.78 -8.86
N ILE A 108 -2.29 -26.22 -10.06
CA ILE A 108 -3.44 -25.36 -10.36
C ILE A 108 -4.73 -26.20 -10.46
N ALA A 109 -4.66 -27.37 -11.09
CA ALA A 109 -5.79 -28.27 -11.29
C ALA A 109 -6.38 -28.79 -9.98
N ILE A 110 -5.56 -28.96 -8.93
CA ILE A 110 -6.04 -29.33 -7.58
C ILE A 110 -7.09 -28.34 -7.05
N ILE A 111 -6.99 -27.07 -7.41
CA ILE A 111 -7.87 -26.01 -6.89
C ILE A 111 -9.02 -25.73 -7.85
N THR A 112 -8.76 -25.71 -9.17
CA THR A 112 -9.73 -25.22 -10.16
C THR A 112 -10.30 -26.29 -11.09
N GLY A 113 -9.76 -27.51 -11.04
CA GLY A 113 -10.03 -28.58 -11.98
C GLY A 113 -9.18 -28.47 -13.26
N ASN A 114 -9.01 -29.60 -13.96
CA ASN A 114 -8.14 -29.74 -15.13
C ASN A 114 -8.49 -28.76 -16.27
N ALA A 115 -9.77 -28.60 -16.60
CA ALA A 115 -10.20 -27.74 -17.71
C ALA A 115 -9.82 -26.26 -17.50
N LYS A 116 -9.98 -25.75 -16.27
CA LYS A 116 -9.63 -24.36 -15.93
C LYS A 116 -8.12 -24.17 -15.81
N ALA A 117 -7.40 -25.17 -15.28
CA ALA A 117 -5.94 -25.12 -15.18
C ALA A 117 -5.26 -25.05 -16.55
N GLU A 118 -5.78 -25.77 -17.54
CA GLU A 118 -5.34 -25.72 -18.94
C GLU A 118 -5.44 -24.30 -19.51
N LEU A 119 -6.61 -23.66 -19.38
CA LEU A 119 -6.85 -22.30 -19.86
C LEU A 119 -5.91 -21.28 -19.22
N ILE A 120 -5.67 -21.42 -17.92
CA ILE A 120 -4.77 -20.54 -17.18
C ILE A 120 -3.32 -20.69 -17.68
N LYS A 121 -2.85 -21.92 -17.86
CA LYS A 121 -1.49 -22.16 -18.37
C LYS A 121 -1.31 -21.66 -19.80
N GLN A 122 -2.25 -21.97 -20.69
CA GLN A 122 -2.23 -21.50 -22.07
C GLN A 122 -2.22 -19.97 -22.14
N TYR A 123 -3.02 -19.29 -21.30
CA TYR A 123 -3.04 -17.83 -21.26
C TYR A 123 -1.67 -17.24 -20.88
N PHE A 124 -0.97 -17.84 -19.91
CA PHE A 124 0.35 -17.36 -19.49
C PHE A 124 1.50 -17.76 -20.41
N GLU A 125 1.35 -18.83 -21.20
CA GLU A 125 2.29 -19.24 -22.24
C GLU A 125 2.16 -18.38 -23.50
N ASN A 126 0.94 -18.03 -23.91
CA ASN A 126 0.69 -17.18 -25.08
C ASN A 126 1.01 -15.69 -24.85
N ASN A 127 1.02 -15.23 -23.60
CA ASN A 127 1.44 -13.86 -23.21
C ASN A 127 2.93 -13.78 -22.84
N LYS A 128 3.76 -14.68 -23.38
CA LYS A 128 5.20 -14.71 -23.14
C LYS A 128 5.95 -14.22 -24.39
#